data_AF-A0A8T4M3A0-F1
#
_entry.id   AF-A0A8T4M3A0-F1
#
_cell.length_a   1.000
_cell.length_b   1.000
_cell.length_c   1.000
_cell.angle_alpha   90.00
_cell.angle_beta   90.00
_cell.angle_gamma   90.00
#
_symmetry.space_group_name_H-M   'P 1'
#
loop_
_entity.id
_entity.type
_entity.pdbx_description
1 polymer ?
#
loop_
_entity_poly.entity_id
_entity_poly.type
_entity_poly.pdbx_seq_one_letter_code
_entity_poly.pdbx_strand_id
1 'polypeptide(L)' 'MMCLHKMKKTFKTKGMHCKSCEMLVGDAISEIKGVSHAKADHSKNAVEVEFSAPATEAQIKKAIEKEGYAVLS' A
#
# COMPACT_ATOMS: atom_id res chain seq x y z
N MET A 1 -17.14 -8.63 -19.90
CA MET A 1 -15.70 -8.98 -19.92
C MET A 1 -14.96 -7.99 -19.06
N MET A 2 -14.71 -8.30 -17.78
CA MET A 2 -13.85 -7.48 -16.93
C MET A 2 -12.49 -8.17 -16.88
N CYS A 3 -11.54 -7.71 -17.69
CA CYS A 3 -10.16 -8.18 -17.63
C CYS A 3 -9.58 -7.81 -16.26
N LEU A 4 -9.44 -8.81 -15.40
CA LEU A 4 -8.78 -8.75 -14.10
C LEU A 4 -7.28 -8.49 -14.31
N HIS A 5 -6.89 -7.25 -14.59
CA HIS A 5 -5.49 -6.85 -14.54
C HIS A 5 -5.17 -6.46 -13.09
N LYS A 6 -4.72 -7.44 -12.31
CA LYS A 6 -4.07 -7.18 -11.02
C LYS A 6 -2.73 -6.51 -11.30
N MET A 7 -2.53 -5.34 -10.72
CA MET A 7 -1.31 -4.56 -10.81
C MET A 7 -0.56 -4.64 -9.49
N LYS A 8 0.70 -5.06 -9.55
CA LYS A 8 1.61 -5.05 -8.40
C LYS A 8 2.49 -3.81 -8.47
N LYS A 9 2.56 -3.04 -7.39
CA LYS A 9 3.42 -1.87 -7.28
C LYS A 9 4.08 -1.81 -5.92
N THR A 10 5.33 -1.35 -5.90
CA THR A 10 6.07 -1.11 -4.67
C THR A 10 6.18 0.39 -4.44
N PHE A 11 5.76 0.85 -3.27
CA PHE A 11 5.84 2.25 -2.84
C PHE A 11 6.93 2.39 -1.79
N LYS A 12 7.92 3.27 -2.00
CA LYS A 12 8.88 3.60 -0.94
C LYS A 12 8.24 4.55 0.07
N THR A 13 8.49 4.31 1.35
CA THR A 13 7.90 5.08 2.45
C THR A 13 8.99 5.48 3.44
N LYS A 14 8.88 6.65 4.04
CA LYS A 14 9.86 7.12 5.03
C LYS A 14 9.27 7.04 6.45
N GLY A 15 10.02 6.45 7.38
CA GLY A 15 9.67 6.47 8.81
C GLY A 15 9.00 5.21 9.36
N MET A 16 8.85 4.14 8.56
CA MET A 16 8.45 2.83 9.08
C MET A 16 9.65 2.15 9.75
N HIS A 17 9.80 2.34 11.05
CA HIS A 17 10.86 1.72 11.85
C HIS A 17 10.40 0.56 12.73
N CYS A 18 9.11 0.25 12.77
CA CYS A 18 8.56 -0.77 13.66
C CYS A 18 7.70 -1.79 12.90
N LYS A 19 7.75 -3.05 13.34
CA LYS A 19 6.85 -4.12 12.87
C LYS A 19 5.36 -3.81 13.09
N SER A 20 5.04 -2.98 14.09
CA SER A 20 3.66 -2.55 14.29
C SER A 20 3.22 -1.55 13.19
N CYS A 21 4.12 -0.68 12.75
CA CYS A 21 3.85 0.32 11.71
C CYS A 21 3.63 -0.33 10.34
N GLU A 22 4.41 -1.36 10.00
CA GLU A 22 4.23 -2.07 8.73
C GLU A 22 2.88 -2.82 8.68
N MET A 23 2.45 -3.40 9.81
CA MET A 23 1.17 -4.10 9.89
C MET A 23 -0.01 -3.13 9.72
N LEU A 24 0.00 -2.02 10.47
CA LEU A 24 -1.04 -0.97 10.37
C LEU A 24 -1.19 -0.42 8.95
N VAL A 25 -0.07 -0.12 8.30
CA VAL A 25 -0.07 0.39 6.92
C VAL A 25 -0.55 -0.68 5.94
N GLY A 26 -0.13 -1.94 6.12
CA GLY A 26 -0.60 -3.06 5.32
C GLY A 26 -2.12 -3.25 5.44
N ASP A 27 -2.67 -3.25 6.66
CA ASP A 27 -4.10 -3.37 6.92
C ASP A 27 -4.89 -2.19 6.34
N ALA A 28 -4.45 -0.95 6.58
CA ALA A 28 -5.12 0.24 6.05
C ALA A 28 -5.21 0.25 4.51
N ILE A 29 -4.18 -0.27 3.82
CA ILE A 29 -4.21 -0.42 2.37
C ILE A 29 -5.10 -1.60 1.95
N SER A 30 -5.09 -2.70 2.71
CA SER A 30 -5.91 -3.88 2.45
C SER A 30 -7.42 -3.57 2.54
N GLU A 31 -7.82 -2.59 3.36
CA GLU A 31 -9.21 -2.11 3.43
C GLU A 31 -9.67 -1.36 2.15
N ILE A 32 -8.76 -0.96 1.26
CA ILE A 32 -9.13 -0.24 0.04
C ILE A 32 -9.79 -1.19 -0.96
N LYS A 33 -11.00 -0.82 -1.38
CA LYS A 33 -11.78 -1.60 -2.35
C LYS A 33 -11.05 -1.73 -3.69
N GLY A 34 -10.64 -2.95 -4.04
CA GLY A 34 -9.87 -3.27 -5.25
C GLY A 34 -8.42 -3.66 -4.98
N VAL A 35 -7.93 -3.50 -3.75
CA VAL A 35 -6.68 -4.11 -3.29
C VAL A 35 -6.91 -5.60 -3.05
N SER A 36 -6.01 -6.42 -3.58
CA SER A 36 -5.98 -7.87 -3.38
C SER A 36 -4.90 -8.30 -2.39
N HIS A 37 -3.82 -7.52 -2.28
CA HIS A 37 -2.72 -7.82 -1.37
C HIS A 37 -2.01 -6.53 -0.97
N ALA A 38 -1.59 -6.42 0.28
CA ALA A 38 -0.77 -5.31 0.77
C ALA A 38 0.25 -5.85 1.78
N LYS A 39 1.51 -5.50 1.59
CA LYS A 39 2.62 -5.92 2.43
C LYS A 39 3.62 -4.79 2.57
N ALA A 40 3.79 -4.30 3.79
CA ALA A 40 4.83 -3.33 4.12
C ALA A 40 6.07 -4.05 4.66
N ASP A 41 7.25 -3.53 4.31
CA ASP A 41 8.56 -3.97 4.75
C ASP A 41 9.29 -2.79 5.41
N HIS A 42 9.27 -2.72 6.74
CA HIS A 42 10.00 -1.70 7.50
C HIS A 42 11.52 -1.75 7.24
N SER A 43 12.07 -2.96 7.06
CA SER A 43 13.50 -3.16 6.79
C SER A 43 13.96 -2.53 5.47
N LYS A 44 13.09 -2.53 4.45
CA LYS A 44 13.38 -1.95 3.12
C LYS A 44 12.78 -0.55 2.95
N ASN A 45 12.02 -0.06 3.93
CA ASN A 45 11.26 1.19 3.82
C ASN A 45 10.39 1.19 2.55
N ALA A 46 9.73 0.07 2.27
CA ALA A 46 8.97 -0.16 1.05
C ALA A 46 7.67 -0.92 1.33
N VAL A 47 6.65 -0.67 0.53
CA VAL A 47 5.32 -1.28 0.65
C VAL A 47 4.91 -1.85 -0.70
N GLU A 48 4.82 -3.16 -0.81
CA GLU A 48 4.25 -3.85 -1.96
C GLU A 48 2.73 -3.93 -1.85
N VAL A 49 2.04 -3.48 -2.90
CA VAL A 49 0.59 -3.51 -2.98
C VAL A 49 0.16 -4.09 -4.32
N GLU A 50 -0.70 -5.09 -4.28
CA GLU A 50 -1.40 -5.63 -5.44
C GLU A 50 -2.83 -5.12 -5.45
N PHE A 51 -3.18 -4.38 -6.50
CA PHE A 51 -4.48 -3.75 -6.64
C PHE A 51 -4.98 -3.82 -8.07
N SER A 52 -6.28 -3.72 -8.24
CA SER A 52 -6.96 -3.73 -9.53
C SER A 52 -8.08 -2.70 -9.52
N ALA A 53 -8.51 -2.27 -10.71
CA ALA A 53 -9.63 -1.35 -10.82
C ALA A 53 -10.83 -1.83 -9.96
N PRO A 54 -11.46 -0.94 -9.17
CA PRO A 54 -11.36 0.52 -9.19
C PRO A 54 -10.23 1.14 -8.35
N ALA A 55 -9.42 0.33 -7.65
CA ALA A 55 -8.32 0.85 -6.85
C ALA A 55 -7.26 1.51 -7.74
N THR A 56 -6.70 2.63 -7.26
CA THR A 56 -5.65 3.39 -7.95
C THR A 56 -4.47 3.67 -7.03
N GLU A 57 -3.30 3.92 -7.61
CA GLU A 57 -2.10 4.32 -6.86
C GLU A 57 -2.35 5.55 -5.99
N ALA A 58 -3.16 6.50 -6.46
CA ALA A 58 -3.52 7.69 -5.71
C ALA A 58 -4.30 7.35 -4.42
N GLN A 59 -5.22 6.38 -4.47
CA GLN A 59 -5.96 5.94 -3.29
C GLN A 59 -5.04 5.25 -2.28
N ILE A 60 -4.12 4.41 -2.76
CA ILE A 60 -3.14 3.72 -1.92
C ILE A 60 -2.22 4.73 -1.23
N LYS A 61 -1.66 5.69 -1.98
CA LYS A 61 -0.84 6.77 -1.42
C LYS A 61 -1.60 7.54 -0.35
N LYS A 62 -2.86 7.90 -0.63
CA LYS A 62 -3.72 8.65 0.29
C LYS A 62 -4.04 7.87 1.57
N ALA A 63 -4.14 6.54 1.51
CA ALA A 63 -4.30 5.70 2.70
C ALA A 63 -3.03 5.71 3.55
N ILE A 64 -1.85 5.60 2.93
CA ILE A 64 -0.56 5.66 3.63
C ILE A 64 -0.36 7.04 4.29
N GLU A 65 -0.71 8.12 3.58
CA GLU A 65 -0.67 9.48 4.13
C GLU A 65 -1.64 9.69 5.28
N LYS A 66 -2.81 9.05 5.26
CA LYS A 66 -3.77 9.07 6.37
C LYS A 66 -3.23 8.40 7.64
N GLU A 67 -2.44 7.35 7.47
CA GLU A 67 -1.71 6.71 8.58
C GLU A 67 -0.54 7.55 9.10
N GLY A 68 -0.26 8.70 8.47
CA GLY A 68 0.81 9.63 8.86
C GLY A 68 2.17 9.33 8.23
N TYR A 69 2.22 8.50 7.18
CA TYR A 69 3.45 8.15 6.49
C TYR A 69 3.54 8.81 5.11
N ALA A 70 4.72 9.34 4.78
CA ALA A 70 4.98 9.92 3.45
C ALA A 70 5.42 8.83 2.46
N VAL A 71 4.78 8.80 1.29
CA VAL A 71 5.17 7.94 0.15
C VAL A 71 6.12 8.72 -0.75
N LEU A 72 7.33 8.20 -0.94
CA LEU A 72 8.41 8.85 -1.72
C LEU A 72 8.47 8.42 -3.19
N SER A 73 7.76 7.34 -3.55
CA SER A 73 7.66 6.77 -4.90
C SER A 73 8.75 5.79 -5.31
#